data_AF-A0A167EJZ6-F1
#
_entry.id   AF-A0A167EJZ6-F1
#
_cell.length_a   1.000
_cell.length_b   1.000
_cell.length_c   1.000
_cell.angle_alpha   90.00
_cell.angle_beta   90.00
_cell.angle_gamma   90.00
#
_symmetry.space_group_name_H-M   'P 1'
#
loop_
_entity.id
_entity.type
_entity.pdbx_description
1 polymer ?
#
loop_
_entity_poly.entity_id
_entity_poly.type
_entity_poly.pdbx_seq_one_letter_code
_entity_poly.pdbx_strand_id
1 'polypeptide(L)'
;MTSKTREKLQKELCNVYGSDFLAAPRELKVGISLNVREGIVPINGLRHPPVGDTTGWYIYAGEEMSIAPDFFQPLHVEHLSDWCPEVEKYLGLSPGWRFLIAGDYEDVWYDETLLDT
;
A
#
# COMPACT_ATOMS: atom_id res chain seq x y z
N MET A 1 -13.75 5.43 -9.58
CA MET A 1 -13.12 6.75 -9.83
C MET A 1 -12.37 6.70 -11.16
N THR A 2 -12.14 7.82 -11.86
CA THR A 2 -11.33 7.78 -13.08
C THR A 2 -9.83 7.76 -12.75
N SER A 3 -8.99 7.16 -13.60
CA SER A 3 -7.54 7.06 -13.38
C SER A 3 -6.87 8.41 -13.12
N LYS A 4 -7.34 9.48 -13.78
CA LYS A 4 -6.81 10.85 -13.61
C LYS A 4 -7.14 11.44 -12.24
N THR A 5 -8.31 11.10 -11.68
CA THR A 5 -8.70 11.52 -10.33
C THR A 5 -7.84 10.83 -9.27
N ARG A 6 -7.56 9.53 -9.44
CA ARG A 6 -6.76 8.75 -8.49
C ARG A 6 -5.32 9.26 -8.38
N GLU A 7 -4.65 9.47 -9.51
CA GLU A 7 -3.27 9.98 -9.51
C GLU A 7 -3.18 11.37 -8.86
N LYS A 8 -4.17 12.22 -9.10
CA LYS A 8 -4.24 13.53 -8.46
C LYS A 8 -4.30 13.40 -6.93
N LEU A 9 -5.18 12.55 -6.41
CA LEU A 9 -5.30 12.29 -4.97
C LEU A 9 -3.99 11.74 -4.37
N GLN A 10 -3.33 10.83 -5.07
CA GLN A 10 -2.05 10.27 -4.63
C GLN A 10 -0.96 11.36 -4.56
N LYS A 11 -0.87 12.23 -5.56
CA LYS A 11 0.09 13.35 -5.56
C LYS A 11 -0.22 14.37 -4.47
N GLU A 12 -1.49 14.66 -4.22
CA GLU A 12 -1.91 15.53 -3.11
C GLU A 12 -1.51 14.93 -1.77
N LEU A 13 -1.71 13.63 -1.56
CA LEU A 13 -1.27 12.93 -0.35
C LEU A 13 0.25 12.97 -0.18
N CYS A 14 1.00 12.73 -1.26
CA CYS A 14 2.46 12.85 -1.24
C CYS A 14 2.91 14.24 -0.76
N ASN A 15 2.27 15.30 -1.25
CA ASN A 15 2.57 16.68 -0.82
C ASN A 15 2.25 16.92 0.65
N VAL A 16 1.14 16.35 1.17
CA VAL A 16 0.76 16.48 2.59
C VAL A 16 1.83 15.90 3.50
N TYR A 17 2.41 14.76 3.13
CA TYR A 17 3.41 14.06 3.92
C TYR A 17 4.85 14.40 3.56
N GLY A 18 5.09 15.20 2.52
CA GLY A 18 6.44 15.49 2.03
C GLY A 18 7.13 14.29 1.38
N SER A 19 6.36 13.32 0.87
CA SER A 19 6.86 12.17 0.12
C SER A 19 7.11 12.56 -1.34
N ASP A 20 8.14 11.98 -1.95
CA ASP A 20 8.21 11.92 -3.41
C ASP A 20 7.07 11.06 -3.96
N PHE A 21 6.58 11.39 -5.16
CA PHE A 21 5.59 10.57 -5.84
C PHE A 21 6.27 9.47 -6.64
N LEU A 22 5.95 8.22 -6.33
CA LEU A 22 6.31 7.05 -7.15
C LEU A 22 5.06 6.28 -7.53
N ALA A 23 4.75 6.23 -8.82
CA ALA A 23 3.57 5.54 -9.33
C ALA A 23 3.58 4.04 -8.98
N ALA A 24 2.38 3.48 -8.84
CA ALA A 24 2.13 2.04 -8.82
C ALA A 24 1.29 1.70 -10.08
N PRO A 25 1.93 1.41 -11.23
CA PRO A 25 1.23 1.05 -12.46
C PRO A 25 0.33 -0.17 -12.27
N ARG A 26 -0.73 -0.25 -13.09
CA ARG A 26 -1.82 -1.23 -12.95
C ARG A 26 -1.36 -2.68 -13.16
N GLU A 27 -0.36 -2.84 -14.00
CA GLU A 27 0.28 -4.09 -14.41
C GLU A 27 1.33 -4.60 -13.41
N LEU A 28 1.75 -3.77 -12.45
CA LEU A 28 2.63 -4.21 -11.38
C LEU A 28 1.84 -4.83 -10.23
N LYS A 29 2.55 -5.54 -9.35
CA LYS A 29 1.96 -6.28 -8.24
C LYS A 29 2.22 -5.62 -6.90
N VAL A 30 1.25 -5.70 -6.00
CA VAL A 30 1.46 -5.57 -4.55
C VAL A 30 1.60 -6.97 -3.95
N GLY A 31 2.30 -7.09 -2.82
CA GLY A 31 2.11 -8.20 -1.91
C GLY A 31 0.88 -7.93 -1.05
N ILE A 32 -0.07 -8.86 -0.97
CA ILE A 32 -1.28 -8.70 -0.15
C ILE A 32 -1.59 -9.99 0.61
N SER A 33 -2.00 -9.90 1.87
CA SER A 33 -2.53 -11.04 2.61
C SER A 33 -4.03 -11.20 2.38
N LEU A 34 -4.49 -12.46 2.34
CA LEU A 34 -5.91 -12.77 2.04
C LEU A 34 -6.89 -12.21 3.08
N ASN A 35 -6.41 -12.07 4.33
CA ASN A 35 -7.21 -11.60 5.45
C ASN A 35 -7.69 -10.13 5.33
N VAL A 36 -7.13 -9.35 4.38
CA VAL A 36 -7.64 -8.02 4.01
C VAL A 36 -9.12 -8.08 3.58
N ARG A 37 -9.56 -9.22 3.03
CA ARG A 37 -10.95 -9.42 2.61
C ARG A 37 -11.89 -9.88 3.72
N GLU A 38 -11.37 -10.13 4.92
CA GLU A 38 -12.14 -10.69 6.04
C GLU A 38 -12.76 -9.61 6.93
N GLY A 39 -12.58 -8.32 6.60
CA GLY A 39 -13.07 -7.20 7.41
C GLY A 39 -12.26 -6.98 8.69
N ILE A 40 -11.06 -7.56 8.77
CA ILE A 40 -10.13 -7.38 9.88
C ILE A 40 -9.49 -5.99 9.77
N VAL A 41 -9.37 -5.32 10.91
CA VAL A 41 -8.69 -4.04 11.06
C VAL A 41 -7.56 -4.14 12.09
N PRO A 42 -6.52 -3.30 12.03
CA PRO A 42 -6.27 -2.30 10.99
C PRO A 42 -5.87 -2.91 9.64
N ILE A 43 -6.03 -2.18 8.54
CA ILE A 43 -5.31 -2.46 7.28
C ILE A 43 -4.01 -1.67 7.32
N ASN A 44 -2.90 -2.37 7.17
CA ASN A 44 -1.56 -1.83 7.17
C ASN A 44 -0.98 -1.88 5.76
N GLY A 45 -0.11 -0.93 5.45
CA GLY A 45 0.76 -0.98 4.29
C GLY A 45 2.17 -0.53 4.62
N LEU A 46 3.14 -1.13 3.96
CA LEU A 46 4.55 -0.72 3.97
C LEU A 46 5.13 -0.81 2.57
N ARG A 47 5.99 0.14 2.19
CA ARG A 47 6.59 0.19 0.86
C ARG A 47 8.11 0.04 0.91
N HIS A 48 8.59 -1.10 0.42
CA HIS A 48 10.00 -1.31 0.10
C HIS A 48 10.34 -0.74 -1.30
N PRO A 49 11.63 -0.61 -1.65
CA PRO A 49 12.03 -0.37 -3.03
C PRO A 49 11.41 -1.40 -3.99
N PRO A 50 10.81 -0.97 -5.12
CA PRO A 50 10.25 -1.90 -6.10
C PRO A 50 11.33 -2.80 -6.71
N VAL A 51 11.04 -4.10 -6.86
CA VAL A 51 11.92 -5.07 -7.54
C VAL A 51 11.14 -5.81 -8.62
N GLY A 52 11.71 -5.89 -9.82
CA GLY A 52 11.12 -6.63 -10.94
C GLY A 52 9.75 -6.07 -11.34
N ASP A 53 8.71 -6.88 -11.20
CA ASP A 53 7.32 -6.56 -11.56
C ASP A 53 6.44 -6.20 -10.33
N THR A 54 7.07 -5.86 -9.21
CA THR A 54 6.38 -5.43 -7.99
C THR A 54 6.41 -3.92 -7.81
N THR A 55 5.48 -3.39 -7.02
CA THR A 55 5.41 -1.98 -6.64
C THR A 55 6.21 -1.66 -5.37
N GLY A 56 6.67 -2.69 -4.66
CA GLY A 56 7.23 -2.62 -3.32
C GLY A 56 6.22 -2.56 -2.17
N TRP A 57 4.92 -2.42 -2.47
CA TRP A 57 3.87 -2.40 -1.44
C TRP A 57 3.57 -3.79 -0.92
N TYR A 58 3.51 -3.91 0.40
CA TYR A 58 2.97 -5.04 1.14
C TYR A 58 1.79 -4.56 1.98
N ILE A 59 0.64 -5.21 1.83
CA ILE A 59 -0.64 -4.82 2.45
C ILE A 59 -1.21 -6.00 3.25
N TYR A 60 -1.60 -5.78 4.49
CA TYR A 60 -2.17 -6.82 5.34
C TYR A 60 -3.17 -6.28 6.36
N ALA A 61 -4.01 -7.16 6.91
CA ALA A 61 -4.95 -6.79 7.96
C ALA A 61 -4.56 -7.40 9.32
N GLY A 62 -4.89 -6.69 10.40
CA GLY A 62 -4.63 -7.07 11.78
C GLY A 62 -3.42 -6.36 12.40
N GLU A 63 -3.26 -6.51 13.72
CA GLU A 63 -2.18 -5.85 14.47
C GLU A 63 -0.81 -6.50 14.24
N GLU A 64 -0.78 -7.79 13.92
CA GLU A 64 0.44 -8.57 13.73
C GLU A 64 0.62 -9.01 12.28
N MET A 65 1.79 -8.70 11.73
CA MET A 65 2.23 -9.21 10.43
C MET A 65 2.82 -10.62 10.60
N SER A 66 2.29 -11.60 9.88
CA SER A 66 2.85 -12.96 9.91
C SER A 66 4.16 -13.04 9.12
N ILE A 67 5.07 -13.90 9.58
CA ILE A 67 6.33 -14.25 8.90
C ILE A 67 6.21 -15.52 8.04
N ALA A 68 5.00 -16.07 7.89
CA ALA A 68 4.78 -17.25 7.06
C ALA A 68 5.16 -16.95 5.60
N PRO A 69 5.85 -17.88 4.90
CA PRO A 69 6.38 -17.63 3.57
C PRO A 69 5.29 -17.41 2.51
N ASP A 70 4.06 -17.84 2.78
CA ASP A 70 2.87 -17.72 1.93
C ASP A 70 1.90 -16.63 2.42
N PHE A 71 2.30 -15.84 3.43
CA PHE A 71 1.44 -14.80 4.01
C PHE A 71 1.07 -13.72 2.99
N PHE A 72 2.03 -13.30 2.16
CA PHE A 72 1.81 -12.36 1.08
C PHE A 72 1.68 -13.09 -0.25
N GLN A 73 0.60 -12.77 -0.96
CA GLN A 73 0.33 -13.25 -2.31
C GLN A 73 0.41 -12.08 -3.29
N PRO A 74 0.86 -12.30 -4.54
CA PRO A 74 0.91 -11.25 -5.54
C PRO A 74 -0.51 -10.89 -6.02
N LEU A 75 -0.83 -9.59 -6.02
CA LEU A 75 -2.06 -9.06 -6.62
C LEU A 75 -1.72 -7.90 -7.55
N HIS A 76 -2.19 -7.94 -8.80
CA HIS A 76 -2.04 -6.79 -9.70
C HIS A 76 -2.78 -5.58 -9.13
N VAL A 77 -2.16 -4.40 -9.23
CA VAL A 77 -2.73 -3.14 -8.74
C VAL A 77 -4.12 -2.90 -9.34
N GLU A 78 -4.38 -3.34 -10.56
CA GLU A 78 -5.71 -3.20 -11.17
C GLU A 78 -6.85 -3.93 -10.45
N HIS A 79 -6.55 -4.96 -9.68
CA HIS A 79 -7.54 -5.71 -8.91
C HIS A 79 -7.69 -5.21 -7.46
N LEU A 80 -6.81 -4.29 -7.03
CA LEU A 80 -6.79 -3.84 -5.63
C LEU A 80 -8.07 -3.10 -5.23
N SER A 81 -8.69 -2.38 -6.18
CA SER A 81 -9.97 -1.70 -5.95
C SER A 81 -11.11 -2.65 -5.61
N ASP A 82 -11.04 -3.90 -6.03
CA ASP A 82 -12.04 -4.93 -5.74
C ASP A 82 -11.79 -5.60 -4.37
N TRP A 83 -10.62 -5.37 -3.76
CA TRP A 83 -10.19 -5.94 -2.49
C TRP A 83 -10.30 -4.95 -1.34
N CYS A 84 -9.68 -3.78 -1.48
CA CYS A 84 -9.61 -2.74 -0.46
C CYS A 84 -9.44 -1.36 -1.12
N PRO A 85 -10.50 -0.80 -1.73
CA PRO A 85 -10.41 0.46 -2.48
C PRO A 85 -9.91 1.65 -1.64
N GLU A 86 -10.08 1.61 -0.32
CA GLU A 86 -9.62 2.65 0.59
C GLU A 86 -8.09 2.86 0.59
N VAL A 87 -7.30 1.85 0.19
CA VAL A 87 -5.83 1.95 0.20
C VAL A 87 -5.26 2.61 -1.07
N GLU A 88 -6.06 2.78 -2.12
CA GLU A 88 -5.57 3.27 -3.42
C GLU A 88 -4.90 4.65 -3.33
N LYS A 89 -5.34 5.50 -2.40
CA LYS A 89 -4.79 6.86 -2.23
C LYS A 89 -3.34 6.85 -1.74
N TYR A 90 -2.90 5.79 -1.05
CA TYR A 90 -1.53 5.68 -0.53
C TYR A 90 -0.51 5.22 -1.56
N LEU A 91 -0.95 4.57 -2.65
CA LEU A 91 -0.05 3.88 -3.57
C LEU A 91 0.99 4.79 -4.25
N GLY A 92 0.82 6.10 -4.21
CA GLY A 92 1.79 7.07 -4.71
C GLY A 92 2.96 7.38 -3.77
N LEU A 93 2.85 7.11 -2.45
CA LEU A 93 3.91 7.40 -1.47
C LEU A 93 5.16 6.60 -1.80
N SER A 94 6.35 7.21 -1.73
CA SER A 94 7.62 6.60 -2.11
C SER A 94 7.98 5.37 -1.25
N PRO A 95 9.02 4.59 -1.60
CA PRO A 95 9.60 3.64 -0.66
C PRO A 95 9.99 4.32 0.66
N GLY A 96 9.93 3.56 1.75
CA GLY A 96 10.11 4.10 3.10
C GLY A 96 8.82 4.55 3.77
N TRP A 97 7.65 4.46 3.12
CA TRP A 97 6.39 4.90 3.72
C TRP A 97 5.54 3.75 4.22
N ARG A 98 4.82 4.03 5.31
CA ARG A 98 3.81 3.18 5.90
C ARG A 98 2.46 3.88 6.01
N PHE A 99 1.40 3.09 6.05
CA PHE A 99 0.08 3.54 6.47
C PHE A 99 -0.60 2.49 7.35
N LEU A 100 -1.54 2.96 8.17
CA LEU A 100 -2.43 2.16 8.98
C LEU A 100 -3.81 2.81 8.96
N ILE A 101 -4.85 2.06 8.63
CA ILE A 101 -6.24 2.53 8.70
C ILE A 101 -7.12 1.57 9.49
N ALA A 102 -7.99 2.11 10.33
CA ALA A 102 -8.96 1.37 11.14
C ALA A 102 -10.24 2.20 11.34
N GLY A 103 -11.21 2.05 10.43
CA GLY A 103 -12.41 2.88 10.42
C GLY A 103 -12.06 4.35 10.17
N ASP A 104 -12.37 5.22 11.13
CA ASP A 104 -12.08 6.66 11.06
C ASP A 104 -10.65 7.01 11.51
N TYR A 105 -9.88 6.04 11.99
CA TYR A 105 -8.48 6.23 12.36
C TYR A 105 -7.55 6.00 11.16
N GLU A 106 -6.63 6.92 10.96
CA GLU A 106 -5.62 6.90 9.88
C GLU A 106 -4.29 7.41 10.44
N ASP A 107 -3.23 6.65 10.17
CA ASP A 107 -1.86 7.06 10.43
C ASP A 107 -0.99 6.74 9.21
N VAL A 108 -0.06 7.66 8.89
CA VAL A 108 0.83 7.56 7.74
C VAL A 108 2.16 8.17 8.15
N TRP A 109 3.23 7.39 8.06
CA TRP A 109 4.54 7.81 8.54
C TRP A 109 5.67 7.24 7.69
N TYR A 110 6.82 7.89 7.79
CA TYR A 110 8.06 7.47 7.16
C TYR A 110 8.83 6.54 8.11
N ASP A 111 9.37 5.46 7.55
CA ASP A 111 10.15 4.41 8.19
C ASP A 111 11.36 4.08 7.30
N GLU A 112 12.49 4.70 7.62
CA GLU A 112 13.74 4.53 6.86
C GLU A 112 14.25 3.08 6.85
N THR A 113 13.85 2.27 7.84
CA THR A 113 14.28 0.86 7.93
C THR A 113 13.74 0.00 6.78
N LEU A 114 12.72 0.48 6.06
CA LEU A 114 12.21 -0.19 4.86
C LEU A 114 13.12 -0.02 3.63
N LEU A 115 14.11 0.87 3.69
CA LEU A 115 15.07 1.09 2.60
C LEU A 115 16.33 0.22 2.72
N ASP A 116 16.56 -0.36 3.90
CA ASP A 116 17.67 -1.26 4.15
C ASP A 116 17.29 -2.68 3.69
N THR A 117 17.46 -2.94 2.40
CA THR A 117 17.25 -4.26 1.77
C THR A 117 18.55 -4.93 1.34
#